data_AF-A0A645DS27-F1
#
_entry.id   AF-A0A645DS27-F1
#
_cell.length_a   1.000
_cell.length_b   1.000
_cell.length_c   1.000
_cell.angle_alpha   90.00
_cell.angle_beta   90.00
_cell.angle_gamma   90.00
#
_symmetry.space_group_name_H-M   'P 1'
#
loop_
_entity.id
_entity.type
_entity.pdbx_description
1 polymer ?
#
loop_
_entity_poly.entity_id
_entity_poly.type
_entity_poly.pdbx_seq_one_letter_code
_entity_poly.pdbx_strand_id
1 'polypeptide(L)'
;MLHWPDSMATYMTGDNILFSNDAFGQHYAVEELFNDAADTCLLWAEAQKYYANILTPFSMLVKRKIEEILALNLPIDIIAPSHGAIWRENPLRIVEKYYEWSKDYQEDQITIVYDTMWDGTMRLAHRIGKEISLKSPATKVKIFNVSKTNKNDIMTEVFKSKAIVVGSPTVGSNILSSVGGWLEFLKELKFKNKKAAVFGCYGWSGESTKVLRERLTEAGFSVVAPELKWNWTPVDEELTGAAEIAAALCE
;
A
#
# COMPACT_ATOMS: atom_id res chain seq x y z
N MET A 1 17.81 1.73 15.10
CA MET A 1 16.73 0.73 15.02
C MET A 1 15.63 1.25 14.11
N LEU A 2 15.52 0.70 12.90
CA LEU A 2 14.45 1.04 11.94
C LEU A 2 13.59 -0.17 11.63
N HIS A 3 14.18 -1.28 11.17
CA HIS A 3 13.42 -2.50 10.87
C HIS A 3 13.81 -3.69 11.77
N TRP A 4 15.08 -3.82 12.17
CA TRP A 4 15.56 -4.85 13.10
C TRP A 4 16.16 -4.27 14.39
N PRO A 5 16.20 -5.05 15.50
CA PRO A 5 16.72 -4.58 16.79
C PRO A 5 18.19 -4.13 16.78
N ASP A 6 19.01 -4.74 15.94
CA ASP A 6 20.45 -4.49 15.80
C ASP A 6 20.79 -3.41 14.76
N SER A 7 19.81 -2.90 14.00
CA SER A 7 20.08 -1.95 12.92
C SER A 7 20.71 -0.65 13.44
N MET A 8 21.89 -0.33 12.88
CA MET A 8 22.62 0.93 13.07
C MET A 8 23.04 1.52 11.72
N ALA A 9 23.44 2.80 11.73
CA ALA A 9 24.07 3.48 10.60
C ALA A 9 25.45 3.97 11.02
N THR A 10 26.36 4.11 10.06
CA THR A 10 27.72 4.63 10.29
C THR A 10 27.91 5.89 9.47
N TYR A 11 28.48 6.92 10.10
CA TYR A 11 28.76 8.19 9.44
C TYR A 11 30.26 8.43 9.38
N MET A 12 30.77 8.80 8.21
CA MET A 12 32.18 9.11 7.96
C MET A 12 32.35 10.62 7.81
N THR A 13 33.05 11.24 8.76
CA THR A 13 33.40 12.67 8.73
C THR A 13 34.46 12.96 7.68
N GLY A 14 34.54 14.21 7.23
CA GLY A 14 35.44 14.64 6.16
C GLY A 14 34.78 14.48 4.79
N ASP A 15 34.48 13.25 4.40
CA ASP A 15 33.79 12.94 3.14
C ASP A 15 32.25 12.99 3.26
N ASN A 16 31.73 13.15 4.48
CA ASN A 16 30.31 13.32 4.80
C ASN A 16 29.39 12.22 4.23
N ILE A 17 29.82 10.97 4.39
CA ILE A 17 29.11 9.79 3.88
C ILE A 17 28.31 9.12 5.00
N LEU A 18 27.01 8.90 4.76
CA LEU A 18 26.15 8.09 5.60
C LEU A 18 26.01 6.68 5.02
N PHE A 19 26.59 5.70 5.70
CA PHE A 19 26.36 4.28 5.44
C PHE A 19 25.10 3.83 6.20
N SER A 20 23.97 3.87 5.51
CA SER A 20 22.63 3.76 6.12
C SER A 20 22.10 2.32 6.24
N ASN A 21 22.84 1.35 5.69
CA ASN A 21 22.38 -0.04 5.55
C ASN A 21 21.00 -0.04 4.85
N ASP A 22 19.99 -0.71 5.38
CA ASP A 22 18.70 -0.87 4.71
C ASP A 22 17.89 0.43 4.57
N ALA A 23 18.16 1.41 5.43
CA ALA A 23 17.50 2.71 5.33
C ALA A 23 17.90 3.42 4.04
N PHE A 24 16.92 4.03 3.37
CA PHE A 24 17.09 4.70 2.09
C PHE A 24 17.51 3.77 0.93
N GLY A 25 17.52 2.46 1.13
CA GLY A 25 17.81 1.48 0.09
C GLY A 25 16.62 1.19 -0.82
N GLN A 26 16.89 0.37 -1.85
CA GLN A 26 15.88 -0.18 -2.75
C GLN A 26 16.31 -1.57 -3.23
N HIS A 27 15.41 -2.33 -3.85
CA HIS A 27 15.76 -3.59 -4.51
C HIS A 27 15.78 -3.44 -6.03
N TYR A 28 16.78 -2.72 -6.53
CA TYR A 28 16.98 -2.41 -7.93
C TYR A 28 18.46 -2.51 -8.29
N ALA A 29 18.76 -3.43 -9.21
CA ALA A 29 20.09 -3.63 -9.75
C ALA A 29 20.42 -2.52 -10.76
N VAL A 30 21.47 -1.76 -10.47
CA VAL A 30 21.99 -0.66 -11.30
C VAL A 30 23.45 -0.96 -11.59
N GLU A 31 23.87 -0.91 -12.86
CA GLU A 31 25.25 -1.22 -13.24
C GLU A 31 26.22 -0.12 -12.77
N GLU A 32 25.76 1.14 -12.82
CA GLU A 32 26.56 2.35 -12.63
C GLU A 32 26.64 2.82 -11.16
N LEU A 33 26.14 2.02 -10.22
CA LEU A 33 26.18 2.21 -8.75
C LEU A 33 25.45 3.44 -8.18
N PHE A 34 25.34 4.56 -8.91
CA PHE A 34 24.86 5.85 -8.40
C PHE A 34 23.47 6.24 -8.92
N ASN A 35 22.75 7.05 -8.14
CA ASN A 35 21.37 7.44 -8.44
C ASN A 35 21.20 8.29 -9.71
N ASP A 36 22.20 9.09 -10.07
CA ASP A 36 22.20 9.98 -11.25
C ASP A 36 22.45 9.24 -12.58
N ALA A 37 23.00 8.02 -12.51
CA ALA A 37 23.19 7.15 -13.66
C ALA A 37 22.06 6.13 -13.86
N ALA A 38 21.18 5.98 -12.86
CA ALA A 38 20.07 5.03 -12.90
C ALA A 38 18.83 5.60 -13.62
N ASP A 39 17.97 4.72 -14.15
CA ASP A 39 16.59 5.12 -14.52
C ASP A 39 15.90 5.71 -13.29
N THR A 40 15.64 7.01 -13.35
CA THR A 40 15.09 7.77 -12.22
C THR A 40 13.69 7.29 -11.85
N CYS A 41 12.83 6.99 -12.84
CA CYS A 41 11.45 6.57 -12.57
C CYS A 41 11.43 5.22 -11.87
N LEU A 42 12.23 4.26 -12.33
CA LEU A 42 12.34 2.93 -11.75
C LEU A 42 12.98 2.98 -10.36
N LEU A 43 14.04 3.78 -10.18
CA LEU A 43 14.72 3.96 -8.90
C LEU A 43 13.74 4.41 -7.80
N TRP A 44 12.93 5.44 -8.08
CA TRP A 44 11.95 5.96 -7.12
C TRP A 44 10.79 4.99 -6.89
N ALA A 45 10.36 4.26 -7.92
CA ALA A 45 9.32 3.23 -7.79
C ALA A 45 9.79 2.11 -6.84
N GLU A 46 11.02 1.62 -6.99
CA GLU A 46 11.58 0.56 -6.16
C GLU A 46 11.88 1.04 -4.74
N ALA A 47 12.30 2.30 -4.55
CA ALA A 47 12.44 2.89 -3.22
C ALA A 47 11.10 3.00 -2.47
N GLN A 48 10.03 3.44 -3.15
CA GLN A 48 8.69 3.49 -2.54
C GLN A 48 8.16 2.09 -2.25
N LYS A 49 8.38 1.14 -3.16
CA LYS A 49 7.99 -0.27 -2.98
C LYS A 49 8.70 -0.90 -1.79
N TYR A 50 10.00 -0.65 -1.63
CA TYR A 50 10.78 -1.08 -0.47
C TYR A 50 10.20 -0.52 0.83
N TYR A 51 9.97 0.79 0.90
CA TYR A 51 9.37 1.42 2.08
C TYR A 51 8.00 0.83 2.41
N ALA A 52 7.09 0.78 1.42
CA ALA A 52 5.72 0.33 1.60
C ALA A 52 5.62 -1.09 2.15
N ASN A 53 6.51 -1.99 1.70
CA ASN A 53 6.45 -3.41 2.01
C ASN A 53 7.28 -3.84 3.23
N ILE A 54 8.19 -3.00 3.72
CA ILE A 54 9.11 -3.37 4.81
C ILE A 54 9.03 -2.38 5.98
N LEU A 55 8.98 -1.08 5.69
CA LEU A 55 9.16 -0.03 6.69
C LEU A 55 7.85 0.57 7.22
N THR A 56 6.72 0.37 6.53
CA THR A 56 5.40 0.87 6.97
C THR A 56 5.07 0.57 8.44
N PRO A 57 5.30 -0.64 9.00
CA PRO A 57 5.03 -0.91 10.42
C PRO A 57 5.85 -0.05 11.39
N PHE A 58 6.95 0.50 10.91
CA PHE A 58 7.96 1.22 11.67
C PHE A 58 8.00 2.72 11.33
N SER A 59 7.03 3.24 10.58
CA SER A 59 6.96 4.63 10.14
C SER A 59 7.15 5.64 11.29
N MET A 60 6.58 5.39 12.48
CA MET A 60 6.81 6.26 13.65
C MET A 60 8.28 6.31 14.09
N LEU A 61 9.01 5.19 13.99
CA LEU A 61 10.44 5.14 14.31
C LEU A 61 11.27 5.85 13.23
N VAL A 62 10.89 5.68 11.95
CA VAL A 62 11.49 6.41 10.82
C VAL A 62 11.42 7.92 11.06
N LYS A 63 10.21 8.44 11.35
CA LYS A 63 10.00 9.86 11.60
C LYS A 63 10.92 10.40 12.69
N ARG A 64 10.91 9.74 13.86
CA ARG A 64 11.74 10.14 15.02
C ARG A 64 13.23 10.09 14.71
N LYS A 65 13.69 9.07 13.98
CA LYS A 65 15.11 8.92 13.64
C LYS A 65 15.56 9.96 12.63
N ILE A 66 14.73 10.32 11.64
CA ILE A 66 15.02 11.42 10.72
C ILE A 66 15.11 12.75 11.48
N GLU A 67 14.16 13.03 12.38
CA GLU A 67 14.19 14.25 13.20
C GLU A 67 15.45 14.32 14.08
N GLU A 68 15.89 13.19 14.66
CA GLU A 68 17.13 13.09 15.41
C GLU A 68 18.36 13.37 14.54
N ILE A 69 18.44 12.78 13.34
CA ILE A 69 19.56 12.99 12.41
C ILE A 69 19.63 14.44 11.95
N LEU A 70 18.49 15.06 11.62
CA LEU A 70 18.43 16.47 11.25
C LEU A 70 18.90 17.37 12.39
N ALA A 71 18.57 17.04 13.65
CA ALA A 71 19.00 17.80 14.82
C ALA A 71 20.52 17.73 15.08
N LEU A 72 21.21 16.71 14.56
CA LEU A 72 22.68 16.61 14.66
C LEU A 72 23.41 17.61 13.75
N ASN A 73 22.72 18.22 12.77
CA ASN A 73 23.29 19.17 11.81
C ASN A 73 24.56 18.66 11.12
N LEU A 74 24.59 17.37 10.79
CA LEU A 74 25.70 16.76 10.04
C LEU A 74 25.53 17.08 8.55
N PRO A 75 26.61 17.53 7.85
CA PRO A 75 26.58 17.56 6.39
C PRO A 75 26.41 16.13 5.86
N ILE A 76 25.63 15.95 4.80
CA ILE A 76 25.44 14.64 4.16
C ILE A 76 25.58 14.85 2.65
N ASP A 77 26.74 14.48 2.13
CA ASP A 77 27.05 14.61 0.70
C ASP A 77 26.70 13.31 -0.05
N ILE A 78 26.75 12.16 0.64
CA ILE A 78 26.42 10.84 0.07
C ILE A 78 25.65 9.99 1.09
N ILE A 79 24.63 9.27 0.62
CA ILE A 79 23.98 8.19 1.37
C ILE A 79 24.24 6.87 0.62
N ALA A 80 24.94 5.95 1.27
CA ALA A 80 25.30 4.64 0.75
C ALA A 80 24.50 3.53 1.49
N PRO A 81 23.33 3.12 0.96
CA PRO A 81 22.57 2.02 1.52
C PRO A 81 23.24 0.65 1.25
N SER A 82 22.78 -0.40 1.93
CA SER A 82 23.19 -1.80 1.71
C SER A 82 22.62 -2.38 0.41
N HIS A 83 21.57 -1.77 -0.13
CA HIS A 83 20.84 -2.27 -1.29
C HIS A 83 20.64 -1.17 -2.33
N GLY A 84 21.02 -1.49 -3.57
CA GLY A 84 20.73 -0.66 -4.72
C GLY A 84 21.75 0.43 -4.99
N ALA A 85 21.25 1.55 -5.50
CA ALA A 85 22.02 2.70 -5.89
C ALA A 85 22.40 3.57 -4.68
N ILE A 86 23.60 4.13 -4.75
CA ILE A 86 24.12 5.14 -3.83
C ILE A 86 23.54 6.50 -4.22
N TRP A 87 23.03 7.24 -3.23
CA TRP A 87 22.54 8.60 -3.41
C TRP A 87 23.72 9.57 -3.27
N ARG A 88 24.22 10.10 -4.39
CA ARG A 88 25.25 11.16 -4.41
C ARG A 88 24.71 12.48 -4.95
N GLU A 89 23.76 12.44 -5.88
CA GLU A 89 23.11 13.64 -6.38
C GLU A 89 21.84 13.90 -5.58
N ASN A 90 21.80 15.05 -4.88
CA ASN A 90 20.69 15.46 -4.01
C ASN A 90 20.26 14.37 -3.01
N PRO A 91 21.18 13.84 -2.17
CA PRO A 91 20.91 12.71 -1.28
C PRO A 91 19.79 12.98 -0.27
N LEU A 92 19.57 14.23 0.13
CA LEU A 92 18.50 14.57 1.08
C LEU A 92 17.09 14.35 0.51
N ARG A 93 16.93 14.24 -0.81
CA ARG A 93 15.62 13.99 -1.43
C ARG A 93 15.00 12.66 -0.98
N ILE A 94 15.79 11.60 -0.80
CA ILE A 94 15.27 10.32 -0.29
C ILE A 94 14.91 10.41 1.20
N VAL A 95 15.64 11.23 1.97
CA VAL A 95 15.33 11.50 3.39
C VAL A 95 14.00 12.25 3.51
N GLU A 96 13.79 13.28 2.70
CA GLU A 96 12.53 14.03 2.62
C GLU A 96 11.37 13.09 2.26
N LYS A 97 11.57 12.18 1.30
CA LYS A 97 10.56 11.19 0.91
C LYS A 97 10.25 10.20 2.02
N TYR A 98 11.26 9.67 2.72
CA TYR A 98 11.03 8.82 3.89
C TYR A 98 10.29 9.58 5.00
N TYR A 99 10.58 10.87 5.20
CA TYR A 99 9.85 11.70 6.15
C TYR A 99 8.38 11.88 5.73
N GLU A 100 8.12 12.18 4.46
CA GLU A 100 6.77 12.22 3.88
C GLU A 100 6.03 10.90 4.07
N TRP A 101 6.65 9.79 3.69
CA TRP A 101 6.12 8.43 3.80
C TRP A 101 5.83 7.99 5.23
N SER A 102 6.61 8.50 6.20
CA SER A 102 6.45 8.18 7.62
C SER A 102 5.22 8.80 8.28
N LYS A 103 4.54 9.74 7.62
CA LYS A 103 3.41 10.51 8.16
C LYS A 103 2.08 9.94 7.68
N ASP A 104 1.86 8.65 7.90
CA ASP A 104 0.65 7.91 7.50
C ASP A 104 0.25 8.22 6.05
N TYR A 105 1.23 8.10 5.16
CA TYR A 105 1.15 8.59 3.79
C TYR A 105 -0.05 8.05 3.00
N GLN A 106 -0.64 8.94 2.21
CA GLN A 106 -1.70 8.64 1.26
C GLN A 106 -1.81 9.75 0.22
N GLU A 107 -2.21 9.35 -0.98
CA GLU A 107 -2.58 10.20 -2.12
C GLU A 107 -4.10 10.15 -2.30
N ASP A 108 -4.64 10.96 -3.22
CA ASP A 108 -6.02 10.82 -3.67
C ASP A 108 -6.18 9.60 -4.60
N GLN A 109 -6.01 8.42 -4.03
CA GLN A 109 -6.08 7.13 -4.69
C GLN A 109 -6.94 6.15 -3.88
N ILE A 110 -7.72 5.31 -4.57
CA ILE A 110 -8.45 4.18 -4.01
C ILE A 110 -8.01 2.89 -4.72
N THR A 111 -7.64 1.88 -3.94
CA THR A 111 -7.23 0.57 -4.48
C THR A 111 -8.27 -0.50 -4.17
N ILE A 112 -8.84 -1.08 -5.23
CA ILE A 112 -9.77 -2.19 -5.19
C ILE A 112 -8.99 -3.49 -5.37
N VAL A 113 -9.11 -4.40 -4.40
CA VAL A 113 -8.41 -5.69 -4.40
C VAL A 113 -9.45 -6.80 -4.27
N TYR A 114 -9.42 -7.79 -5.14
CA TYR A 114 -10.37 -8.89 -5.06
C TYR A 114 -9.77 -10.22 -5.52
N ASP A 115 -10.51 -11.30 -5.29
CA ASP A 115 -10.40 -12.50 -6.11
C ASP A 115 -11.80 -13.02 -6.49
N THR A 116 -11.86 -13.93 -7.45
CA THR A 116 -13.12 -14.45 -7.97
C THR A 116 -12.99 -15.86 -8.50
N MET A 117 -14.09 -16.62 -8.49
CA MET A 117 -14.16 -17.97 -9.08
C MET A 117 -14.88 -17.97 -10.44
N TRP A 118 -15.89 -17.10 -10.59
CA TRP A 118 -16.80 -17.08 -11.73
C TRP A 118 -17.08 -15.65 -12.21
N ASP A 119 -16.10 -14.76 -12.04
CA ASP A 119 -16.12 -13.37 -12.49
C ASP A 119 -17.21 -12.45 -11.91
N GLY A 120 -18.15 -12.96 -11.11
CA GLY A 120 -19.17 -12.14 -10.44
C GLY A 120 -18.55 -11.05 -9.56
N THR A 121 -17.63 -11.43 -8.68
CA THR A 121 -16.90 -10.45 -7.84
C THR A 121 -16.06 -9.50 -8.69
N MET A 122 -15.48 -9.96 -9.80
CA MET A 122 -14.76 -9.06 -10.73
C MET A 122 -15.70 -7.98 -11.28
N ARG A 123 -16.90 -8.35 -11.75
CA ARG A 123 -17.90 -7.39 -12.25
C ARG A 123 -18.25 -6.34 -11.20
N LEU A 124 -18.45 -6.75 -9.95
CA LEU A 124 -18.68 -5.83 -8.84
C LEU A 124 -17.49 -4.88 -8.63
N ALA A 125 -16.25 -5.39 -8.65
CA ALA A 125 -15.04 -4.59 -8.48
C ALA A 125 -14.94 -3.48 -9.55
N HIS A 126 -15.16 -3.84 -10.82
CA HIS A 126 -15.15 -2.88 -11.92
C HIS A 126 -16.30 -1.88 -11.84
N ARG A 127 -17.48 -2.30 -11.39
CA ARG A 127 -18.60 -1.37 -11.17
C ARG A 127 -18.28 -0.37 -10.06
N ILE A 128 -17.78 -0.81 -8.91
CA ILE A 128 -17.37 0.09 -7.83
C ILE A 128 -16.31 1.08 -8.32
N GLY A 129 -15.32 0.61 -9.08
CA GLY A 129 -14.31 1.49 -9.67
C GLY A 129 -14.91 2.56 -10.58
N LYS A 130 -15.89 2.19 -11.43
CA LYS A 130 -16.63 3.14 -12.27
C LYS A 130 -17.39 4.17 -11.44
N GLU A 131 -18.11 3.75 -10.40
CA GLU A 131 -18.86 4.67 -9.54
C GLU A 131 -17.95 5.64 -8.78
N ILE A 132 -16.77 5.18 -8.31
CA ILE A 132 -15.75 6.05 -7.71
C ILE A 132 -15.28 7.10 -8.72
N SER A 133 -14.94 6.70 -9.95
CA SER A 133 -14.50 7.65 -10.98
C SER A 133 -15.59 8.64 -11.41
N LEU A 134 -16.86 8.24 -11.38
CA LEU A 134 -17.99 9.14 -11.65
C LEU A 134 -18.18 10.15 -10.50
N LYS A 135 -18.06 9.69 -9.25
CA LYS A 135 -18.26 10.51 -8.06
C LYS A 135 -17.10 11.47 -7.81
N SER A 136 -15.87 11.02 -8.04
CA SER A 136 -14.64 11.79 -7.84
C SER A 136 -13.68 11.60 -9.02
N PRO A 137 -13.84 12.38 -10.11
CA PRO A 137 -13.04 12.23 -11.33
C PRO A 137 -11.54 12.42 -11.16
N ALA A 138 -11.10 13.14 -10.12
CA ALA A 138 -9.70 13.35 -9.81
C ALA A 138 -9.07 12.18 -9.03
N THR A 139 -9.89 11.36 -8.36
CA THR A 139 -9.40 10.24 -7.56
C THR A 139 -8.93 9.11 -8.47
N LYS A 140 -7.68 8.70 -8.28
CA LYS A 140 -7.08 7.61 -9.03
C LYS A 140 -7.63 6.26 -8.53
N VAL A 141 -8.08 5.42 -9.45
CA VAL A 141 -8.60 4.09 -9.11
C VAL A 141 -7.65 3.01 -9.62
N LYS A 142 -7.26 2.09 -8.73
CA LYS A 142 -6.50 0.89 -9.08
C LYS A 142 -7.33 -0.34 -8.78
N ILE A 143 -7.32 -1.33 -9.68
CA ILE A 143 -8.10 -2.56 -9.53
C ILE A 143 -7.17 -3.74 -9.74
N PHE A 144 -7.09 -4.65 -8.77
CA PHE A 144 -6.23 -5.82 -8.82
C PHE A 144 -6.96 -7.09 -8.47
N ASN A 145 -6.71 -8.14 -9.25
CA ASN A 145 -6.95 -9.50 -8.80
C ASN A 145 -5.72 -10.02 -8.06
N VAL A 146 -5.89 -10.36 -6.78
CA VAL A 146 -4.80 -10.79 -5.88
C VAL A 146 -4.17 -12.13 -6.28
N SER A 147 -4.89 -13.02 -6.98
CA SER A 147 -4.33 -14.28 -7.48
C SER A 147 -3.54 -14.13 -8.78
N LYS A 148 -3.59 -12.95 -9.42
CA LYS A 148 -2.95 -12.68 -10.73
C LYS A 148 -1.88 -11.59 -10.67
N THR A 149 -1.78 -10.87 -9.56
CA THR A 149 -0.88 -9.74 -9.40
C THR A 149 0.09 -9.99 -8.25
N ASN A 150 1.33 -9.55 -8.37
CA ASN A 150 2.29 -9.66 -7.28
C ASN A 150 1.79 -8.89 -6.05
N LYS A 151 1.76 -9.56 -4.89
CA LYS A 151 1.26 -8.99 -3.64
C LYS A 151 1.96 -7.69 -3.23
N ASN A 152 3.26 -7.56 -3.50
CA ASN A 152 4.06 -6.41 -3.10
C ASN A 152 3.68 -5.16 -3.92
N ASP A 153 3.35 -5.34 -5.20
CA ASP A 153 2.88 -4.25 -6.05
C ASP A 153 1.50 -3.75 -5.58
N ILE A 154 0.60 -4.68 -5.21
CA ILE A 154 -0.69 -4.33 -4.60
C ILE A 154 -0.47 -3.54 -3.30
N MET A 155 0.44 -3.98 -2.42
CA MET A 155 0.71 -3.27 -1.16
C MET A 155 1.28 -1.88 -1.38
N THR A 156 2.09 -1.67 -2.41
CA THR A 156 2.57 -0.32 -2.77
C THR A 156 1.43 0.60 -3.21
N GLU A 157 0.43 0.07 -3.94
CA GLU A 157 -0.76 0.84 -4.28
C GLU A 157 -1.67 1.08 -3.07
N VAL A 158 -1.79 0.12 -2.14
CA VAL A 158 -2.48 0.31 -0.86
C VAL A 158 -1.80 1.38 -0.01
N PHE A 159 -0.47 1.38 0.07
CA PHE A 159 0.32 2.39 0.77
C PHE A 159 -0.02 3.81 0.28
N LYS A 160 -0.11 4.00 -1.04
CA LYS A 160 -0.51 5.27 -1.66
C LYS A 160 -2.00 5.60 -1.49
N SER A 161 -2.87 4.65 -1.15
CA SER A 161 -4.32 4.89 -1.20
C SER A 161 -4.86 5.48 0.09
N LYS A 162 -5.80 6.44 -0.01
CA LYS A 162 -6.59 6.93 1.15
C LYS A 162 -7.64 5.91 1.61
N ALA A 163 -8.05 5.03 0.70
CA ALA A 163 -9.00 3.96 1.00
C ALA A 163 -8.74 2.70 0.17
N ILE A 164 -9.22 1.56 0.65
CA ILE A 164 -9.23 0.31 -0.09
C ILE A 164 -10.63 -0.31 -0.18
N VAL A 165 -10.87 -1.12 -1.20
CA VAL A 165 -12.12 -1.87 -1.34
C VAL A 165 -11.77 -3.32 -1.56
N VAL A 166 -12.17 -4.21 -0.65
CA VAL A 166 -11.75 -5.61 -0.68
C VAL A 166 -12.92 -6.53 -1.02
N GLY A 167 -12.69 -7.41 -2.00
CA GLY A 167 -13.71 -8.29 -2.57
C GLY A 167 -13.37 -9.77 -2.48
N SER A 168 -14.33 -10.58 -2.05
CA SER A 168 -14.21 -12.04 -2.17
C SER A 168 -15.60 -12.66 -2.35
N PRO A 169 -15.77 -13.67 -3.23
CA PRO A 169 -16.94 -14.52 -3.13
C PRO A 169 -16.95 -15.28 -1.79
N THR A 170 -18.12 -15.77 -1.40
CA THR A 170 -18.26 -16.69 -0.26
C THR A 170 -17.91 -18.12 -0.66
N VAL A 171 -16.96 -18.73 0.03
CA VAL A 171 -16.53 -20.13 -0.15
C VAL A 171 -16.31 -20.76 1.22
N GLY A 172 -16.97 -21.90 1.48
CA GLY A 172 -16.85 -22.60 2.78
C GLY A 172 -17.23 -21.73 3.98
N SER A 173 -18.27 -20.90 3.84
CA SER A 173 -18.67 -19.88 4.83
C SER A 173 -17.57 -18.88 5.19
N ASN A 174 -16.63 -18.67 4.27
CA ASN A 174 -15.46 -17.82 4.44
C ASN A 174 -15.11 -17.11 3.11
N ILE A 175 -13.94 -16.48 3.05
CA ILE A 175 -13.35 -15.83 1.88
C ILE A 175 -12.41 -16.80 1.13
N LEU A 176 -12.02 -16.43 -0.10
CA LEU A 176 -10.99 -17.16 -0.84
C LEU A 176 -9.64 -17.10 -0.12
N SER A 177 -8.90 -18.21 -0.13
CA SER A 177 -7.60 -18.34 0.55
C SER A 177 -6.55 -17.35 0.05
N SER A 178 -6.60 -16.99 -1.23
CA SER A 178 -5.77 -15.96 -1.86
C SER A 178 -5.97 -14.58 -1.21
N VAL A 179 -7.22 -14.19 -0.98
CA VAL A 179 -7.58 -12.96 -0.27
C VAL A 179 -7.20 -13.08 1.22
N GLY A 180 -7.44 -14.25 1.83
CA GLY A 180 -7.07 -14.51 3.22
C GLY A 180 -5.58 -14.33 3.50
N GLY A 181 -4.71 -14.97 2.70
CA GLY A 181 -3.26 -14.84 2.86
C GLY A 181 -2.75 -13.43 2.57
N TRP A 182 -3.36 -12.72 1.63
CA TRP A 182 -3.03 -11.31 1.37
C TRP A 182 -3.44 -10.39 2.53
N LEU A 183 -4.59 -10.64 3.17
CA LEU A 183 -5.03 -9.89 4.35
C LEU A 183 -4.11 -10.08 5.56
N GLU A 184 -3.51 -11.26 5.74
CA GLU A 184 -2.50 -11.46 6.78
C GLU A 184 -1.28 -10.55 6.56
N PHE A 185 -0.76 -10.50 5.33
CA PHE A 185 0.34 -9.59 4.99
C PHE A 185 -0.08 -8.11 5.13
N LEU A 186 -1.32 -7.76 4.76
CA LEU A 186 -1.87 -6.41 4.96
C LEU A 186 -1.86 -6.00 6.43
N LYS A 187 -2.23 -6.92 7.33
CA LYS A 187 -2.28 -6.71 8.78
C LYS A 187 -0.89 -6.50 9.38
N GLU A 188 0.11 -7.23 8.91
CA GLU A 188 1.51 -7.06 9.32
C GLU A 188 2.04 -5.66 9.02
N LEU A 189 1.61 -5.07 7.90
CA LEU A 189 2.04 -3.74 7.45
C LEU A 189 1.49 -2.58 8.30
N LYS A 190 0.43 -2.82 9.10
CA LYS A 190 -0.12 -1.85 10.07
C LYS A 190 -0.43 -0.47 9.50
N PHE A 191 -1.00 -0.41 8.29
CA PHE A 191 -1.43 0.85 7.67
C PHE A 191 -2.31 1.69 8.61
N LYS A 192 -2.16 3.01 8.54
CA LYS A 192 -2.84 3.98 9.40
C LYS A 192 -3.63 4.98 8.60
N ASN A 193 -4.71 5.49 9.20
CA ASN A 193 -5.55 6.54 8.65
C ASN A 193 -6.19 6.22 7.29
N LYS A 194 -6.48 4.93 7.02
CA LYS A 194 -7.10 4.48 5.75
C LYS A 194 -8.52 3.96 5.98
N LYS A 195 -9.45 4.37 5.12
CA LYS A 195 -10.81 3.81 5.08
C LYS A 195 -10.81 2.47 4.33
N ALA A 196 -11.82 1.64 4.57
CA ALA A 196 -12.05 0.45 3.76
C ALA A 196 -13.53 0.18 3.49
N ALA A 197 -13.84 -0.52 2.41
CA ALA A 197 -15.17 -1.08 2.12
C ALA A 197 -15.05 -2.54 1.68
N VAL A 198 -16.16 -3.28 1.76
CA VAL A 198 -16.19 -4.72 1.46
C VAL A 198 -17.28 -5.07 0.46
N PHE A 199 -17.02 -6.06 -0.37
CA PHE A 199 -17.98 -6.56 -1.35
C PHE A 199 -17.78 -8.04 -1.68
N GLY A 200 -18.76 -8.67 -2.33
CA GLY A 200 -18.63 -10.05 -2.75
C GLY A 200 -19.91 -10.68 -3.30
N CYS A 201 -19.72 -11.69 -4.14
CA CYS A 201 -20.79 -12.58 -4.58
C CYS A 201 -20.99 -13.76 -3.61
N TYR A 202 -22.18 -14.33 -3.57
CA TYR A 202 -22.48 -15.53 -2.80
C TYR A 202 -23.56 -16.38 -3.46
N GLY A 203 -23.66 -17.66 -3.11
CA GLY A 203 -24.71 -18.56 -3.65
C GLY A 203 -25.92 -18.77 -2.72
N TRP A 204 -25.71 -18.70 -1.39
CA TRP A 204 -26.75 -18.93 -0.39
C TRP A 204 -26.66 -17.96 0.80
N SER A 205 -25.85 -18.23 1.83
CA SER A 205 -25.84 -17.48 3.10
C SER A 205 -24.95 -16.23 3.10
N GLY A 206 -23.83 -16.26 2.38
CA GLY A 206 -23.05 -15.06 2.02
C GLY A 206 -22.27 -14.43 3.17
N GLU A 207 -21.35 -15.16 3.78
CA GLU A 207 -20.55 -14.72 4.94
C GLU A 207 -19.35 -13.82 4.59
N SER A 208 -18.91 -13.79 3.32
CA SER A 208 -17.62 -13.19 2.95
C SER A 208 -17.47 -11.73 3.37
N THR A 209 -18.48 -10.88 3.19
CA THR A 209 -18.39 -9.44 3.55
C THR A 209 -18.23 -9.24 5.05
N LYS A 210 -18.90 -10.05 5.87
CA LYS A 210 -18.74 -10.03 7.33
C LYS A 210 -17.31 -10.38 7.72
N VAL A 211 -16.76 -11.47 7.18
CA VAL A 211 -15.38 -11.89 7.44
C VAL A 211 -14.37 -10.82 7.01
N LEU A 212 -14.55 -10.24 5.81
CA LEU A 212 -13.68 -9.17 5.32
C LEU A 212 -13.72 -7.95 6.24
N ARG A 213 -14.91 -7.54 6.70
CA ARG A 213 -15.09 -6.40 7.60
C ARG A 213 -14.37 -6.61 8.92
N GLU A 214 -14.52 -7.78 9.53
CA GLU A 214 -13.83 -8.15 10.77
C GLU A 214 -12.31 -8.08 10.59
N ARG A 215 -11.77 -8.76 9.56
CA ARG A 215 -10.32 -8.79 9.29
C ARG A 215 -9.72 -7.43 8.97
N LEU A 216 -10.42 -6.58 8.22
CA LEU A 216 -9.96 -5.23 7.92
C LEU A 216 -10.00 -4.31 9.14
N THR A 217 -11.02 -4.45 9.99
CA THR A 217 -11.11 -3.72 11.26
C THR A 217 -9.94 -4.12 12.18
N GLU A 218 -9.65 -5.41 12.30
CA GLU A 218 -8.48 -5.90 13.05
C GLU A 218 -7.14 -5.42 12.48
N ALA A 219 -7.05 -5.24 11.16
CA ALA A 219 -5.88 -4.67 10.50
C ALA A 219 -5.74 -3.14 10.70
N GLY A 220 -6.73 -2.49 11.33
CA GLY A 220 -6.70 -1.07 11.69
C GLY A 220 -7.35 -0.13 10.68
N PHE A 221 -8.11 -0.65 9.70
CA PHE A 221 -8.85 0.17 8.75
C PHE A 221 -10.18 0.66 9.34
N SER A 222 -10.59 1.88 8.97
CA SER A 222 -11.94 2.37 9.25
C SER A 222 -12.91 1.84 8.20
N VAL A 223 -13.55 0.70 8.49
CA VAL A 223 -14.46 0.06 7.53
C VAL A 223 -15.81 0.80 7.50
N VAL A 224 -16.18 1.36 6.34
CA VAL A 224 -17.44 2.11 6.17
C VAL A 224 -18.66 1.20 6.27
N ALA A 225 -19.81 1.76 6.64
CA ALA A 225 -21.03 0.99 6.80
C ALA A 225 -21.53 0.32 5.49
N PRO A 226 -21.57 1.01 4.32
CA PRO A 226 -22.02 0.38 3.08
C PRO A 226 -21.21 -0.85 2.69
N GLU A 227 -21.89 -1.88 2.19
CA GLU A 227 -21.28 -3.08 1.63
C GLU A 227 -22.09 -3.57 0.43
N LEU A 228 -21.42 -4.25 -0.51
CA LEU A 228 -22.06 -4.77 -1.71
C LEU A 228 -22.03 -6.30 -1.72
N LYS A 229 -23.15 -6.89 -1.31
CA LYS A 229 -23.39 -8.33 -1.38
C LYS A 229 -24.29 -8.64 -2.57
N TRP A 230 -23.87 -9.57 -3.43
CA TRP A 230 -24.69 -9.96 -4.59
C TRP A 230 -24.91 -11.47 -4.65
N ASN A 231 -26.16 -11.89 -4.82
CA ASN A 231 -26.49 -13.30 -4.96
C ASN A 231 -26.24 -13.76 -6.41
N TRP A 232 -25.46 -14.82 -6.58
CA TRP A 232 -24.99 -15.35 -7.85
C TRP A 232 -24.25 -14.32 -8.70
N THR A 233 -24.55 -14.28 -10.00
CA THR A 233 -23.84 -13.45 -10.97
C THR A 233 -24.55 -12.10 -11.12
N PRO A 234 -23.83 -10.98 -11.01
CA PRO A 234 -24.37 -9.66 -11.34
C PRO A 234 -24.84 -9.60 -12.79
N VAL A 235 -26.11 -9.26 -12.96
CA VAL A 235 -26.69 -8.84 -14.25
C VAL A 235 -26.49 -7.33 -14.41
N ASP A 236 -26.61 -6.80 -15.64
CA ASP A 236 -26.28 -5.41 -16.02
C ASP A 236 -27.16 -4.31 -15.40
N GLU A 237 -27.81 -4.60 -14.26
CA GLU A 237 -28.65 -3.68 -13.50
C GLU A 237 -27.82 -2.65 -12.72
N GLU A 238 -28.49 -1.57 -12.30
CA GLU A 238 -27.92 -0.56 -11.42
C GLU A 238 -27.60 -1.18 -10.05
N LEU A 239 -26.35 -1.54 -9.86
CA LEU A 239 -25.80 -1.99 -8.58
C LEU A 239 -25.73 -0.80 -7.60
N THR A 240 -26.86 -0.43 -7.01
CA THR A 240 -27.01 0.72 -6.10
C THR A 240 -25.96 0.74 -4.99
N GLY A 241 -25.63 -0.43 -4.41
CA GLY A 241 -24.60 -0.54 -3.38
C GLY A 241 -23.19 -0.14 -3.83
N ALA A 242 -22.87 -0.18 -5.14
CA ALA A 242 -21.61 0.33 -5.65
C ALA A 242 -21.52 1.86 -5.55
N ALA A 243 -22.63 2.57 -5.79
CA ALA A 243 -22.71 4.02 -5.66
C ALA A 243 -22.63 4.46 -4.19
N GLU A 244 -23.25 3.70 -3.27
CA GLU A 244 -23.17 3.95 -1.82
C GLU A 244 -21.74 3.78 -1.28
N ILE A 245 -21.03 2.72 -1.71
CA ILE A 245 -19.61 2.55 -1.38
C ILE A 245 -18.79 3.73 -1.92
N ALA A 246 -19.00 4.11 -3.18
CA ALA A 246 -18.28 5.23 -3.79
C ALA A 246 -18.49 6.54 -3.01
N ALA A 247 -19.73 6.84 -2.61
CA ALA A 247 -20.04 8.01 -1.79
C ALA A 247 -19.29 8.00 -0.46
N ALA A 248 -19.38 6.91 0.31
CA ALA A 248 -18.77 6.81 1.63
C ALA A 248 -17.23 6.90 1.64
N LEU A 249 -16.59 6.51 0.54
CA LEU A 249 -15.12 6.57 0.39
C LEU A 249 -14.60 7.87 -0.20
N CYS A 250 -15.43 8.59 -0.97
CA CYS A 250 -15.04 9.85 -1.61
C CYS A 250 -15.32 11.08 -0.74
N GLU A 251 -16.20 10.98 0.25
CA GLU A 251 -16.35 11.94 1.35
C GLU A 251 -15.10 12.02 2.24
#